data_AF-A0A7S2GEP7-F1
#
_entry.id   AF-A0A7S2GEP7-F1
#
_cell.length_a   1.000
_cell.length_b   1.000
_cell.length_c   1.000
_cell.angle_alpha   90.00
_cell.angle_beta   90.00
_cell.angle_gamma   90.00
#
_symmetry.space_group_name_H-M   'P 1'
#
loop_
_entity.id
_entity.type
_entity.pdbx_description
1 polymer ?
#
loop_
_entity_poly.entity_id
_entity_poly.type
_entity_poly.pdbx_seq_one_letter_code
_entity_poly.pdbx_strand_id
1 'polypeptide(L)'
;MGYEFSEEVAFLVVGDPLCATTHTDMMIRARDFGVEVKVIHNASVMGAIAGCGLQLYSFGLTVSIPFFDEKWRPDSFYDKIGSNRVGKMHTLALLDIKVKEPDYEAMMKGRTQFLPPRYMTVSTAVAQLLEIEGRRQEGHCLPSSLGVGMARLGQPTQQIAFGTLEELLEADLGGPLHCLVLCTGDLHDLEMQFMAPFRVGNGATTNDTTEPPPAVSAAEEQPGNV
;
A
#
# COMPACT_ATOMS: atom_id res chain seq x y z
N MET A 1 24.63 6.38 -33.83
CA MET A 1 24.30 7.81 -33.72
C MET A 1 24.41 8.12 -32.23
N GLY A 2 25.48 8.78 -31.81
CA GLY A 2 25.75 9.02 -30.39
C GLY A 2 24.96 10.25 -29.94
N TYR A 3 24.18 10.11 -28.88
CA TYR A 3 23.57 11.25 -28.20
C TYR A 3 24.64 11.89 -27.30
N GLU A 4 24.72 13.21 -27.29
CA GLU A 4 25.62 13.97 -26.41
C GLU A 4 24.75 14.63 -25.34
N PHE A 5 24.87 14.18 -24.08
CA PHE A 5 24.11 14.69 -22.96
C PHE A 5 25.03 15.55 -22.09
N SER A 6 24.68 16.84 -21.90
CA SER A 6 25.52 17.82 -21.20
C SER A 6 25.00 18.25 -19.83
N GLU A 7 23.86 17.71 -19.38
CA GLU A 7 23.18 18.13 -18.15
C GLU A 7 22.88 16.95 -17.23
N GLU A 8 23.00 17.17 -15.93
CA GLU A 8 22.54 16.23 -14.91
C GLU A 8 21.05 16.48 -14.61
N VAL A 9 20.24 15.42 -14.72
CA VAL A 9 18.79 15.47 -14.49
C VAL A 9 18.42 14.62 -13.30
N ALA A 10 17.64 15.18 -12.37
CA ALA A 10 17.06 14.45 -11.24
C ALA A 10 15.57 14.17 -11.49
N PHE A 11 15.15 12.92 -11.32
CA PHE A 11 13.75 12.51 -11.38
C PHE A 11 13.29 12.09 -9.97
N LEU A 12 12.46 12.93 -9.35
CA LEU A 12 11.96 12.71 -7.99
C LEU A 12 10.62 11.99 -8.03
N VAL A 13 10.50 10.94 -7.23
CA VAL A 13 9.30 10.11 -7.13
C VAL A 13 8.92 9.90 -5.67
N VAL A 14 7.65 9.61 -5.44
CA VAL A 14 7.14 9.31 -4.10
C VAL A 14 7.57 7.90 -3.71
N GLY A 15 8.16 7.76 -2.53
CA GLY A 15 8.64 6.48 -2.02
C GLY A 15 9.98 6.06 -2.63
N ASP A 16 10.18 4.76 -2.79
CA ASP A 16 11.37 4.19 -3.42
C ASP A 16 11.17 4.05 -4.93
N PRO A 17 12.13 4.47 -5.77
CA PRO A 17 11.99 4.49 -7.23
C PRO A 17 11.81 3.11 -7.86
N LEU A 18 12.17 2.01 -7.19
CA LEU A 18 12.12 0.66 -7.74
C LEU A 18 11.10 -0.24 -7.05
N CYS A 19 10.46 0.23 -5.97
CA CYS A 19 9.44 -0.54 -5.27
C CYS A 19 8.06 -0.37 -5.90
N ALA A 20 7.53 -1.43 -6.50
CA ALA A 20 6.20 -1.45 -7.11
C ALA A 20 5.99 -0.36 -8.18
N THR A 21 7.05 -0.02 -8.91
CA THR A 21 7.02 0.91 -10.04
C THR A 21 7.45 0.19 -11.32
N THR A 22 7.21 0.81 -12.47
CA THR A 22 7.72 0.37 -13.77
C THR A 22 8.99 1.10 -14.19
N HIS A 23 9.67 1.78 -13.26
CA HIS A 23 10.79 2.67 -13.60
C HIS A 23 12.02 1.92 -14.13
N THR A 24 12.09 0.61 -13.94
CA THR A 24 13.08 -0.24 -14.62
C THR A 24 13.00 -0.13 -16.15
N ASP A 25 11.81 0.06 -16.75
CA ASP A 25 11.68 0.30 -18.20
C ASP A 25 12.37 1.61 -18.61
N MET A 26 12.22 2.66 -17.81
CA MET A 26 12.91 3.94 -18.03
C MET A 26 14.44 3.77 -17.94
N MET A 27 14.93 2.97 -16.99
CA MET A 27 16.36 2.67 -16.87
C MET A 27 16.89 1.88 -18.07
N ILE A 28 16.11 0.93 -18.61
CA ILE A 28 16.48 0.18 -19.82
C ILE A 28 16.62 1.14 -20.99
N ARG A 29 15.65 2.01 -21.22
CA ARG A 29 15.70 3.00 -22.30
C ARG A 29 16.86 3.97 -22.14
N ALA A 30 17.10 4.46 -20.92
CA ALA A 30 18.24 5.34 -20.63
C ALA A 30 19.57 4.67 -21.00
N ARG A 31 19.74 3.39 -20.64
CA ARG A 31 20.91 2.60 -21.02
C ARG A 31 21.04 2.46 -22.54
N ASP A 32 19.95 2.23 -23.25
CA ASP A 32 19.96 2.12 -24.72
C ASP A 32 20.35 3.44 -25.41
N PHE A 33 20.10 4.57 -24.76
CA PHE A 33 20.58 5.89 -25.17
C PHE A 33 22.01 6.22 -24.72
N GLY A 34 22.66 5.37 -23.92
CA GLY A 34 23.99 5.63 -23.37
C GLY A 34 23.99 6.60 -22.19
N VAL A 35 22.85 6.79 -21.53
CA VAL A 35 22.70 7.63 -20.33
C VAL A 35 23.01 6.81 -19.08
N GLU A 36 23.94 7.28 -18.26
CA GLU A 36 24.20 6.70 -16.94
C GLU A 36 23.04 7.02 -15.98
N VAL A 37 22.50 6.00 -15.32
CA VAL A 37 21.43 6.17 -14.31
C VAL A 37 21.95 5.78 -12.94
N LYS A 38 21.84 6.69 -11.98
CA LYS A 38 22.10 6.44 -10.56
C LYS A 38 20.77 6.40 -9.80
N VAL A 39 20.54 5.33 -9.05
CA VAL A 39 19.34 5.16 -8.23
C VAL A 39 19.67 5.55 -6.79
N ILE A 40 18.86 6.43 -6.21
CA ILE A 40 18.91 6.79 -4.80
C ILE A 40 17.65 6.22 -4.14
N HIS A 41 17.85 5.28 -3.21
CA HIS A 41 16.76 4.59 -2.51
C HIS A 41 16.12 5.45 -1.43
N ASN A 42 14.88 5.11 -1.06
CA ASN A 42 14.14 5.76 0.01
C ASN A 42 13.19 4.77 0.72
N ALA A 43 12.42 5.24 1.70
CA ALA A 43 11.36 4.46 2.31
C ALA A 43 10.29 4.07 1.28
N SER A 44 9.77 2.85 1.41
CA SER A 44 8.75 2.27 0.53
C SER A 44 7.61 1.71 1.35
N VAL A 45 6.40 1.70 0.79
CA VAL A 45 5.24 1.01 1.37
C VAL A 45 5.55 -0.46 1.69
N MET A 46 6.38 -1.11 0.87
CA MET A 46 6.78 -2.51 1.06
C MET A 46 7.53 -2.74 2.37
N GLY A 47 8.32 -1.77 2.83
CA GLY A 47 9.01 -1.85 4.13
C GLY A 47 8.19 -1.23 5.25
N ALA A 48 7.56 -0.08 4.99
CA ALA A 48 6.79 0.65 5.98
C ALA A 48 5.55 -0.12 6.48
N ILE A 49 5.06 -1.11 5.71
CA ILE A 49 3.92 -1.94 6.10
C ILE A 49 4.17 -2.69 7.41
N ALA A 50 5.42 -2.91 7.81
CA ALA A 50 5.77 -3.43 9.14
C ALA A 50 5.12 -2.63 10.29
N GLY A 51 4.71 -1.38 10.05
CA GLY A 51 3.97 -0.56 11.00
C GLY A 51 2.61 -1.13 11.43
N CYS A 52 2.06 -2.15 10.74
CA CYS A 52 0.89 -2.89 11.23
C CYS A 52 1.22 -3.95 12.30
N GLY A 53 2.50 -4.18 12.60
CA GLY A 53 2.96 -5.16 13.58
C GLY A 53 3.16 -6.57 13.02
N LEU A 54 2.80 -6.82 11.77
CA LEU A 54 3.04 -8.10 11.10
C LEU A 54 4.51 -8.24 10.68
N GLN A 55 5.04 -9.46 10.76
CA GLN A 55 6.40 -9.74 10.35
C GLN A 55 6.56 -9.70 8.83
N LEU A 56 7.48 -8.87 8.33
CA LEU A 56 7.73 -8.73 6.88
C LEU A 56 8.12 -10.07 6.21
N TYR A 57 8.81 -10.95 6.93
CA TYR A 57 9.19 -12.28 6.42
C TYR A 57 8.00 -13.22 6.19
N SER A 58 6.83 -12.91 6.77
CA SER A 58 5.59 -13.66 6.61
C SER A 58 4.74 -13.16 5.43
N PHE A 59 5.19 -12.14 4.67
CA PHE A 59 4.50 -11.66 3.48
C PHE A 59 4.89 -12.45 2.23
N GLY A 60 3.90 -12.76 1.40
CA GLY A 60 4.05 -13.45 0.13
C GLY A 60 4.07 -12.49 -1.05
N LEU A 61 3.47 -12.91 -2.16
CA LEU A 61 3.34 -12.09 -3.36
C LEU A 61 2.49 -10.84 -3.09
N THR A 62 3.06 -9.65 -3.26
CA THR A 62 2.28 -8.41 -3.29
C THR A 62 1.37 -8.37 -4.52
N VAL A 63 0.15 -7.87 -4.33
CA VAL A 63 -0.84 -7.73 -5.39
C VAL A 63 -1.25 -6.27 -5.58
N SER A 64 -1.82 -5.95 -6.75
CA SER A 64 -2.46 -4.66 -7.01
C SER A 64 -3.94 -4.89 -7.28
N ILE A 65 -4.80 -4.15 -6.58
CA ILE A 65 -6.25 -4.21 -6.74
C ILE A 65 -6.66 -3.02 -7.60
N PRO A 66 -7.00 -3.22 -8.89
CA PRO A 66 -7.44 -2.15 -9.79
C PRO A 66 -8.90 -1.76 -9.48
N PHE A 67 -9.30 -0.52 -9.80
CA PHE A 67 -10.72 -0.17 -9.74
C PHE A 67 -11.53 -0.98 -10.76
N PHE A 68 -12.68 -1.45 -10.34
CA PHE A 68 -13.69 -2.01 -11.23
C PHE A 68 -14.45 -0.91 -11.96
N ASP A 69 -14.81 -1.21 -13.20
CA ASP A 69 -15.81 -0.45 -13.96
C ASP A 69 -16.92 -1.39 -14.47
N GLU A 70 -17.85 -0.86 -15.27
CA GLU A 70 -18.98 -1.63 -15.80
C GLU A 70 -18.56 -2.73 -16.78
N LYS A 71 -17.44 -2.55 -17.49
CA LYS A 71 -16.99 -3.43 -18.58
C LYS A 71 -15.76 -4.25 -18.22
N TRP A 72 -15.03 -3.85 -17.18
CA TRP A 72 -13.74 -4.39 -16.81
C TRP A 72 -13.67 -4.59 -15.29
N ARG A 73 -13.74 -5.87 -14.91
CA ARG A 73 -13.71 -6.35 -13.51
C ARG A 73 -12.71 -7.50 -13.38
N PRO A 74 -11.40 -7.21 -13.50
CA PRO A 74 -10.37 -8.24 -13.50
C PRO A 74 -10.29 -8.90 -12.12
N ASP A 75 -10.05 -10.21 -12.08
CA ASP A 75 -9.92 -10.96 -10.82
C ASP A 75 -8.62 -11.78 -10.75
N SER A 76 -7.68 -11.59 -11.67
CA SER A 76 -6.43 -12.35 -11.73
C SER A 76 -5.50 -12.13 -10.52
N PHE A 77 -5.67 -11.03 -9.78
CA PHE A 77 -4.95 -10.83 -8.53
C PHE A 77 -5.46 -11.75 -7.40
N TYR A 78 -6.68 -12.27 -7.52
CA TYR A 78 -7.29 -13.18 -6.57
C TYR A 78 -6.55 -14.52 -6.49
N ASP A 79 -6.09 -15.03 -7.63
CA ASP A 79 -5.29 -16.28 -7.70
C ASP A 79 -3.98 -16.17 -6.90
N LYS A 80 -3.37 -14.98 -6.89
CA LYS A 80 -2.14 -14.70 -6.13
C LYS A 80 -2.42 -14.63 -4.63
N ILE A 81 -3.56 -14.04 -4.23
CA ILE A 81 -4.02 -14.06 -2.84
C ILE A 81 -4.24 -15.51 -2.38
N GLY A 82 -4.89 -16.33 -3.21
CA GLY A 82 -5.07 -17.76 -2.96
C GLY A 82 -3.74 -18.50 -2.78
N SER A 83 -2.76 -18.23 -3.66
CA SER A 83 -1.41 -18.81 -3.57
C SER A 83 -0.71 -18.46 -2.26
N ASN A 84 -0.77 -17.21 -1.83
CA ASN A 84 -0.22 -16.79 -0.54
C ASN A 84 -0.93 -17.46 0.63
N ARG A 85 -2.26 -17.59 0.56
CA ARG A 85 -3.05 -18.23 1.62
C ARG A 85 -2.72 -19.72 1.78
N VAL A 86 -2.55 -20.45 0.68
CA VAL A 86 -2.05 -21.84 0.71
C VAL A 86 -0.65 -21.91 1.34
N GLY A 87 0.20 -20.94 1.02
CA GLY A 87 1.55 -20.82 1.59
C GLY A 87 1.60 -20.25 3.02
N LYS A 88 0.46 -19.97 3.66
CA LYS A 88 0.38 -19.32 4.98
C LYS A 88 1.14 -17.99 5.06
N MET A 89 1.07 -17.20 3.98
CA MET A 89 1.70 -15.88 3.88
C MET A 89 0.67 -14.75 3.81
N HIS A 90 0.97 -13.64 4.47
CA HIS A 90 0.19 -12.40 4.36
C HIS A 90 0.29 -11.84 2.96
N THR A 91 -0.76 -11.15 2.53
CA THR A 91 -0.75 -10.48 1.22
C THR A 91 -0.85 -8.98 1.40
N LEU A 92 0.19 -8.26 0.98
CA LEU A 92 0.08 -6.81 0.79
C LEU A 92 -0.66 -6.54 -0.53
N ALA A 93 -1.79 -5.84 -0.42
CA ALA A 93 -2.56 -5.34 -1.55
C ALA A 93 -2.36 -3.83 -1.70
N LEU A 94 -1.71 -3.44 -2.79
CA LEU A 94 -1.60 -2.06 -3.24
C LEU A 94 -2.90 -1.66 -3.94
N LEU A 95 -3.43 -0.50 -3.58
CA LEU A 95 -4.74 -0.05 -4.04
C LEU A 95 -4.61 0.95 -5.19
N ASP A 96 -5.52 0.87 -6.15
CA ASP A 96 -5.42 1.63 -7.38
C ASP A 96 -5.44 3.15 -7.17
N ILE A 97 -4.73 3.84 -8.06
CA ILE A 97 -4.62 5.28 -8.10
C ILE A 97 -4.90 5.73 -9.53
N LYS A 98 -6.01 6.43 -9.70
CA LYS A 98 -6.45 6.98 -10.99
C LYS A 98 -6.26 8.49 -10.97
N VAL A 99 -5.15 8.95 -11.54
CA VAL A 99 -4.82 10.36 -11.69
C VAL A 99 -4.82 10.74 -13.16
N LYS A 100 -5.34 11.94 -13.49
CA LYS A 100 -5.40 12.47 -14.86
C LYS A 100 -6.07 11.52 -15.86
N GLU A 101 -7.15 10.85 -15.45
CA GLU A 101 -7.95 10.08 -16.40
C GLU A 101 -8.64 11.06 -17.37
N PRO A 102 -8.49 10.87 -18.70
CA PRO A 102 -9.17 11.71 -19.66
C PRO A 102 -10.68 11.51 -19.55
N ASP A 103 -11.42 12.61 -19.49
CA ASP A 103 -12.87 12.59 -19.63
C ASP A 103 -13.19 12.25 -21.09
N TYR A 104 -13.56 11.00 -21.34
CA TYR A 104 -13.85 10.51 -22.69
C TYR A 104 -15.01 11.25 -23.34
N GLU A 105 -16.01 11.72 -22.59
CA GLU A 105 -17.13 12.48 -23.14
C GLU A 105 -16.70 13.89 -23.54
N ALA A 106 -15.87 14.54 -22.73
CA ALA A 106 -15.28 15.84 -23.06
C ALA A 106 -14.31 15.72 -24.25
N MET A 107 -13.51 14.66 -24.29
CA MET A 107 -12.58 14.35 -25.38
C MET A 107 -13.30 14.11 -26.71
N MET A 108 -14.40 13.35 -26.69
CA MET A 108 -15.26 13.17 -27.87
C MET A 108 -15.86 14.49 -28.37
N LYS A 109 -16.01 15.49 -27.49
CA LYS A 109 -16.45 16.86 -27.80
C LYS A 109 -15.27 17.82 -28.09
N GLY A 110 -14.05 17.30 -28.28
CA GLY A 110 -12.86 18.07 -28.61
C GLY A 110 -12.26 18.89 -27.46
N ARG A 111 -12.61 18.59 -26.21
CA ARG A 111 -12.10 19.27 -25.02
C ARG A 111 -11.20 18.33 -24.23
N THR A 112 -9.96 18.75 -23.97
CA THR A 112 -9.06 18.03 -23.07
C THR A 112 -9.43 18.37 -21.62
N GLN A 113 -10.22 17.49 -21.00
CA GLN A 113 -10.58 17.59 -19.59
C GLN A 113 -10.19 16.29 -18.89
N PHE A 114 -9.73 16.41 -17.65
CA PHE A 114 -9.36 15.28 -16.82
C PHE A 114 -10.35 15.15 -15.67
N LEU A 115 -10.68 13.92 -15.33
CA LEU A 115 -11.47 13.61 -14.13
C LEU A 115 -10.66 13.93 -12.87
N PRO A 116 -11.34 14.25 -11.75
CA PRO A 116 -10.68 14.42 -10.47
C PRO A 116 -9.94 13.13 -10.08
N PRO A 117 -8.79 13.24 -9.39
CA PRO A 117 -8.02 12.08 -9.02
C PRO A 117 -8.81 11.19 -8.05
N ARG A 118 -8.81 9.89 -8.33
CA ARG A 118 -9.47 8.88 -7.50
C ARG A 118 -8.42 7.97 -6.88
N TYR A 119 -8.52 7.79 -5.58
CA TYR A 119 -7.65 6.91 -4.81
C TYR A 119 -8.54 5.86 -4.17
N MET A 120 -8.20 4.58 -4.37
CA MET A 120 -9.00 3.50 -3.82
C MET A 120 -8.87 3.44 -2.30
N THR A 121 -10.02 3.40 -1.62
CA THR A 121 -10.09 3.21 -0.16
C THR A 121 -10.03 1.72 0.19
N VAL A 122 -9.73 1.41 1.46
CA VAL A 122 -9.79 0.03 1.97
C VAL A 122 -11.19 -0.54 1.81
N SER A 123 -12.21 0.21 2.21
CA SER A 123 -13.62 -0.16 2.02
C SER A 123 -13.93 -0.54 0.56
N THR A 124 -13.49 0.27 -0.42
CA THR A 124 -13.71 -0.04 -1.85
C THR A 124 -12.98 -1.32 -2.27
N ALA A 125 -11.72 -1.49 -1.86
CA ALA A 125 -10.93 -2.68 -2.17
C ALA A 125 -11.57 -3.95 -1.60
N VAL A 126 -12.04 -3.86 -0.35
CA VAL A 126 -12.75 -4.94 0.34
C VAL A 126 -14.06 -5.28 -0.37
N ALA A 127 -14.85 -4.28 -0.77
CA ALA A 127 -16.08 -4.51 -1.53
C ALA A 127 -15.83 -5.31 -2.81
N GLN A 128 -14.77 -4.95 -3.56
CA GLN A 128 -14.38 -5.68 -4.77
C GLN A 128 -13.90 -7.11 -4.48
N LEU A 129 -13.15 -7.32 -3.38
CA LEU A 129 -12.71 -8.65 -2.95
C LEU A 129 -13.90 -9.55 -2.58
N LEU A 130 -14.88 -9.01 -1.83
CA LEU A 130 -16.09 -9.73 -1.46
C LEU A 130 -16.98 -10.03 -2.67
N GLU A 131 -17.04 -9.13 -3.66
CA GLU A 131 -17.71 -9.39 -4.93
C GLU A 131 -17.06 -10.58 -5.67
N ILE A 132 -15.72 -10.59 -5.77
CA ILE A 132 -15.00 -11.71 -6.40
C ILE A 132 -15.23 -13.00 -5.64
N GLU A 133 -15.13 -13.00 -4.31
CA GLU A 133 -15.38 -14.18 -3.49
C GLU A 133 -16.81 -14.68 -3.63
N GLY A 134 -17.80 -13.80 -3.70
CA GLY A 134 -19.19 -14.19 -3.94
C GLY A 134 -19.40 -14.90 -5.29
N ARG A 135 -18.62 -14.53 -6.31
CA ARG A 135 -18.65 -15.17 -7.65
C ARG A 135 -17.84 -16.47 -7.71
N ARG A 136 -16.64 -16.48 -7.13
CA ARG A 136 -15.68 -17.59 -7.25
C ARG A 136 -15.84 -18.66 -6.18
N GLN A 137 -16.23 -18.27 -4.96
CA GLN A 137 -16.46 -19.14 -3.81
C GLN A 137 -15.25 -20.04 -3.48
N GLU A 138 -14.03 -19.50 -3.62
CA GLU A 138 -12.76 -20.22 -3.42
C GLU A 138 -12.24 -20.11 -1.97
N GLY A 139 -12.85 -19.26 -1.14
CA GLY A 139 -12.55 -19.14 0.29
C GLY A 139 -11.27 -18.35 0.60
N HIS A 140 -10.76 -17.57 -0.36
CA HIS A 140 -9.52 -16.79 -0.13
C HIS A 140 -9.80 -15.51 0.67
N CYS A 141 -10.93 -14.84 0.41
CA CYS A 141 -11.35 -13.59 1.04
C CYS A 141 -12.79 -13.65 1.54
N LEU A 142 -13.08 -14.56 2.47
CA LEU A 142 -14.38 -14.62 3.15
C LEU A 142 -14.67 -13.33 3.93
N PRO A 143 -15.96 -12.96 4.18
CA PRO A 143 -16.31 -11.84 5.05
C PRO A 143 -15.63 -11.88 6.42
N SER A 144 -15.47 -13.08 6.99
CA SER A 144 -14.80 -13.31 8.27
C SER A 144 -13.27 -13.36 8.20
N SER A 145 -12.66 -13.21 7.01
CA SER A 145 -11.20 -13.21 6.87
C SER A 145 -10.62 -11.96 7.50
N LEU A 146 -9.50 -12.11 8.20
CA LEU A 146 -8.85 -10.98 8.86
C LEU A 146 -8.02 -10.15 7.86
N GLY A 147 -8.01 -8.85 8.06
CA GLY A 147 -7.19 -7.92 7.33
C GLY A 147 -6.78 -6.71 8.16
N VAL A 148 -5.81 -5.96 7.64
CA VAL A 148 -5.38 -4.67 8.19
C VAL A 148 -5.50 -3.62 7.10
N GLY A 149 -6.39 -2.66 7.28
CA GLY A 149 -6.41 -1.43 6.51
C GLY A 149 -5.41 -0.44 7.07
N MET A 150 -4.58 0.16 6.23
CA MET A 150 -3.69 1.27 6.62
C MET A 150 -3.89 2.45 5.68
N ALA A 151 -3.86 3.66 6.24
CA ALA A 151 -3.91 4.89 5.48
C ALA A 151 -2.79 5.85 5.90
N ARG A 152 -2.26 6.60 4.93
CA ARG A 152 -1.24 7.64 5.13
C ARG A 152 -0.01 7.13 5.89
N LEU A 153 0.44 5.95 5.50
CA LEU A 153 1.59 5.26 6.10
C LEU A 153 2.83 6.17 6.15
N GLY A 154 3.45 6.28 7.33
CA GLY A 154 4.59 7.15 7.59
C GLY A 154 4.27 8.63 7.83
N GLN A 155 2.99 9.03 7.79
CA GLN A 155 2.58 10.41 8.11
C GLN A 155 2.12 10.53 9.57
N PRO A 156 2.17 11.73 10.17
CA PRO A 156 1.62 11.95 11.51
C PRO A 156 0.14 11.60 11.65
N THR A 157 -0.61 11.63 10.54
CA THR A 157 -2.04 11.29 10.49
C THR A 157 -2.30 9.86 10.04
N GLN A 158 -1.29 8.98 10.12
CA GLN A 158 -1.42 7.55 9.80
C GLN A 158 -2.59 6.92 10.56
N GLN A 159 -3.33 6.07 9.88
CA GLN A 159 -4.40 5.27 10.50
C GLN A 159 -4.19 3.79 10.23
N ILE A 160 -4.57 2.97 11.21
CA ILE A 160 -4.54 1.51 11.15
C ILE A 160 -5.89 1.01 11.63
N ALA A 161 -6.50 0.11 10.88
CA ALA A 161 -7.72 -0.59 11.25
C ALA A 161 -7.50 -2.09 11.04
N PHE A 162 -7.71 -2.88 12.09
CA PHE A 162 -7.63 -4.34 12.07
C PHE A 162 -9.03 -4.93 12.26
N GLY A 163 -9.37 -5.95 11.49
CA GLY A 163 -10.69 -6.56 11.63
C GLY A 163 -10.94 -7.60 10.55
N THR A 164 -12.14 -8.13 10.56
CA THR A 164 -12.67 -8.92 9.46
C THR A 164 -12.86 -8.05 8.22
N LEU A 165 -12.93 -8.66 7.03
CA LEU A 165 -13.25 -7.94 5.81
C LEU A 165 -14.62 -7.26 5.91
N GLU A 166 -15.61 -7.90 6.54
CA GLU A 166 -16.90 -7.27 6.78
C GLU A 166 -16.80 -5.99 7.63
N GLU A 167 -15.99 -6.01 8.69
CA GLU A 167 -15.77 -4.80 9.51
C GLU A 167 -14.98 -3.73 8.76
N LEU A 168 -13.97 -4.12 7.97
CA LEU A 168 -13.15 -3.19 7.18
C LEU A 168 -13.92 -2.56 6.00
N LEU A 169 -14.99 -3.20 5.53
CA LEU A 169 -15.88 -2.64 4.52
C LEU A 169 -16.53 -1.34 5.00
N GLU A 170 -16.87 -1.26 6.28
CA GLU A 170 -17.53 -0.09 6.89
C GLU A 170 -16.55 0.88 7.55
N ALA A 171 -15.24 0.57 7.55
CA ALA A 171 -14.22 1.38 8.20
C ALA A 171 -13.85 2.62 7.38
N ASP A 172 -13.95 3.80 8.01
CA ASP A 172 -13.43 5.06 7.45
C ASP A 172 -12.03 5.36 8.02
N LEU A 173 -11.01 5.24 7.18
CA LEU A 173 -9.63 5.57 7.52
C LEU A 173 -9.24 7.01 7.10
N GLY A 174 -10.18 7.80 6.58
CA GLY A 174 -9.97 9.16 6.10
C GLY A 174 -9.35 9.24 4.69
N GLY A 175 -8.47 10.22 4.49
CA GLY A 175 -7.90 10.53 3.17
C GLY A 175 -6.81 9.56 2.67
N PRO A 176 -6.48 9.60 1.36
CA PRO A 176 -5.47 8.75 0.73
C PRO A 176 -4.04 9.02 1.24
N LEU A 177 -3.06 8.14 1.02
CA LEU A 177 -3.11 6.86 0.29
C LEU A 177 -3.41 5.68 1.22
N HIS A 178 -4.13 4.68 0.71
CA HIS A 178 -4.49 3.47 1.47
C HIS A 178 -3.76 2.24 0.93
N CYS A 179 -3.54 1.26 1.81
CA CYS A 179 -3.15 -0.10 1.46
C CYS A 179 -3.91 -1.09 2.36
N LEU A 180 -4.02 -2.34 1.90
CA LEU A 180 -4.71 -3.41 2.62
C LEU A 180 -3.76 -4.58 2.79
N VAL A 181 -3.71 -5.16 3.98
CA VAL A 181 -3.06 -6.44 4.22
C VAL A 181 -4.14 -7.49 4.44
N LEU A 182 -4.06 -8.60 3.72
CA LEU A 182 -4.88 -9.78 3.97
C LEU A 182 -4.08 -10.73 4.86
N CYS A 183 -4.58 -10.96 6.06
CA CYS A 183 -3.91 -11.77 7.06
C CYS A 183 -4.07 -13.26 6.75
N THR A 184 -3.12 -14.04 7.24
CA THR A 184 -3.25 -15.50 7.26
C THR A 184 -4.12 -15.89 8.44
N GLY A 185 -4.60 -17.14 8.46
CA GLY A 185 -5.30 -17.67 9.64
C GLY A 185 -4.38 -17.89 10.85
N ASP A 186 -3.07 -17.96 10.62
CA ASP A 186 -2.07 -18.33 11.63
C ASP A 186 -1.28 -17.08 12.07
N LEU A 187 -1.95 -16.16 12.79
CA LEU A 187 -1.30 -14.98 13.36
C LEU A 187 -0.57 -15.34 14.65
N HIS A 188 0.65 -14.82 14.83
CA HIS A 188 1.41 -15.00 16.06
C HIS A 188 0.77 -14.19 17.21
N ASP A 189 0.85 -14.68 18.45
CA ASP A 189 0.23 -14.01 19.61
C ASP A 189 0.69 -12.55 19.77
N LEU A 190 1.97 -12.29 19.51
CA LEU A 190 2.53 -10.93 19.52
C LEU A 190 1.94 -10.03 18.43
N GLU A 191 1.68 -10.56 17.23
CA GLU A 191 1.05 -9.81 16.14
C GLU A 191 -0.39 -9.45 16.53
N MET A 192 -1.11 -10.41 17.12
CA MET A 192 -2.47 -10.19 17.62
C MET A 192 -2.51 -9.16 18.76
N GLN A 193 -1.56 -9.22 19.70
CA GLN A 193 -1.46 -8.25 20.79
C GLN A 193 -1.18 -6.84 20.27
N PHE A 194 -0.29 -6.69 19.27
CA PHE A 194 -0.03 -5.40 18.64
C PHE A 194 -1.26 -4.85 17.92
N MET A 195 -1.99 -5.71 17.20
CA MET A 195 -3.16 -5.28 16.41
C MET A 195 -4.43 -5.07 17.25
N ALA A 196 -4.51 -5.61 18.46
CA ALA A 196 -5.70 -5.55 19.30
C ALA A 196 -6.25 -4.13 19.56
N PRO A 197 -5.43 -3.08 19.80
CA PRO A 197 -5.91 -1.71 19.95
C PRO A 197 -6.52 -1.13 18.66
N PHE A 198 -6.17 -1.67 17.50
CA PHE A 198 -6.64 -1.18 16.20
C PHE A 198 -7.91 -1.89 15.71
N ARG A 199 -8.55 -2.73 16.54
CA ARG A 199 -9.75 -3.47 16.13
C ARG A 199 -10.91 -2.54 15.79
N VAL A 200 -11.49 -2.70 14.60
CA VAL A 200 -12.73 -2.03 14.20
C VAL A 200 -13.85 -2.44 15.17
N GLY A 201 -14.61 -1.47 15.68
CA GLY A 201 -15.71 -1.70 16.63
C GLY A 201 -15.37 -1.47 18.10
N ASN A 202 -14.09 -1.48 18.49
CA ASN A 202 -13.67 -0.79 19.70
C ASN A 202 -13.59 0.69 19.34
N GLY A 203 -14.50 1.52 19.89
CA GLY A 203 -14.66 2.93 19.54
C GLY A 203 -13.33 3.60 19.20
N ALA A 204 -13.21 4.03 17.94
CA ALA A 204 -11.99 4.48 17.29
C ALA A 204 -11.01 5.14 18.27
N THR A 205 -9.99 4.41 18.71
CA THR A 205 -8.79 5.06 19.24
C THR A 205 -8.07 5.63 18.03
N THR A 206 -8.42 6.87 17.69
CA THR A 206 -7.56 7.76 16.96
C THR A 206 -6.22 7.77 17.69
N ASN A 207 -5.16 7.26 17.07
CA ASN A 207 -3.80 7.50 17.55
C ASN A 207 -3.52 9.00 17.41
N ASP A 208 -3.91 9.77 18.41
CA ASP A 208 -3.33 11.08 18.67
C ASP A 208 -2.00 10.85 19.40
N THR A 209 -1.02 10.31 18.68
CA THR A 209 0.38 10.33 19.15
C THR A 209 0.95 11.71 18.87
N THR A 210 0.46 12.72 19.60
CA THR A 210 1.06 14.06 19.68
C THR A 210 2.00 14.23 20.86
N GLU A 211 2.19 13.21 21.71
CA GLU A 211 3.26 13.29 22.71
C GLU A 211 4.61 12.97 22.06
N PRO A 212 5.56 13.94 22.01
CA PRO A 212 6.92 13.64 21.63
C PRO A 212 7.49 12.61 22.61
N PRO A 213 8.39 11.72 22.16
CA PRO A 213 9.08 10.80 23.07
C PRO A 213 9.72 11.61 24.21
N PRO A 214 9.69 11.12 25.47
CA PRO A 214 10.31 11.81 26.58
C PRO A 214 11.76 12.09 26.22
N ALA A 215 12.17 13.35 26.41
CA ALA A 215 13.53 13.79 26.11
C ALA A 215 14.51 12.84 26.79
N VAL A 216 15.34 12.16 26.00
CA VAL A 216 16.48 11.41 26.53
C VAL A 216 17.34 12.45 27.23
N SER A 217 17.37 12.40 28.57
CA SER A 217 18.27 13.26 29.34
C SER A 217 19.67 13.00 28.83
N ALA A 218 20.35 14.04 28.38
CA ALA A 218 21.74 13.98 27.97
C ALA A 218 22.52 13.20 29.04
N ALA A 219 22.97 12.00 28.69
CA ALA A 219 23.95 11.29 29.49
C ALA A 219 25.18 12.20 29.53
N GLU A 220 25.56 12.59 30.74
CA GLU A 220 26.80 13.31 31.00
C GLU A 220 27.95 12.53 30.33
N GLU A 221 28.61 13.18 29.37
CA GLU A 221 29.92 12.75 28.89
C GLU A 221 30.87 12.71 30.10
N GLN A 222 31.17 11.52 30.60
CA GLN A 222 32.32 11.34 31.48
C GLN A 222 33.58 11.29 30.62
N PRO A 223 34.60 12.12 30.92
CA PRO A 223 35.84 12.11 30.17
C PRO A 223 36.73 10.93 30.61
N GLY A 224 36.97 10.01 29.66
CA GLY A 224 38.18 9.19 29.54
C GLY A 224 38.38 8.01 30.50
N ASN A 225 38.67 6.83 29.95
CA ASN A 225 40.03 6.28 30.00
C ASN A 225 40.21 5.03 29.14
N VAL A 226 41.30 5.07 28.35
CA VAL A 226 42.06 3.99 27.66
C VAL A 226 41.34 3.19 26.57
#